data_AF-A0A354ZI78-F1
#
_entry.id   AF-A0A354ZI78-F1
#
_cell.length_a   1.000
_cell.length_b   1.000
_cell.length_c   1.000
_cell.angle_alpha   90.00
_cell.angle_beta   90.00
_cell.angle_gamma   90.00
#
_symmetry.space_group_name_H-M   'P 1'
#
loop_
_entity.id
_entity.type
_entity.pdbx_description
1 polymer ?
#
loop_
_entity_poly.entity_id
_entity_poly.type
_entity_poly.pdbx_seq_one_letter_code
_entity_poly.pdbx_strand_id
1 'polypeptide(L)'
;FDRKGMITVDSETYSDGEDGMMLIAMDAGAEDLKVYDDYYEMLTSPEELDSVRRAVESAGVEWSEARIVRVPKAAMTLGVKEAASAMRLVDALDEHDDIQHVYTNFDIPDEVLEQLESEES
;
A
#
# COMPACT_ATOMS: atom_id res chain seq x y z
N PHE A 1 14.23 3.48 -2.60
CA PHE A 1 12.94 3.04 -3.14
C PHE A 1 13.20 2.06 -4.25
N ASP A 2 12.52 0.91 -4.21
CA ASP A 2 12.49 -0.05 -5.31
C ASP A 2 11.19 0.09 -6.07
N ARG A 3 11.25 -0.12 -7.39
CA ARG A 3 10.04 -0.21 -8.20
C ARG A 3 9.45 -1.59 -7.99
N LYS A 4 8.16 -1.66 -7.68
CA LYS A 4 7.43 -2.91 -7.50
C LYS A 4 6.11 -2.83 -8.26
N GLY A 5 5.64 -3.96 -8.76
CA GLY A 5 4.23 -4.09 -9.11
C GLY A 5 3.43 -4.22 -7.81
N MET A 6 2.26 -3.60 -7.77
CA MET A 6 1.35 -3.65 -6.65
C MET A 6 -0.04 -3.99 -7.17
N ILE A 7 -0.67 -4.97 -6.53
CA ILE A 7 -2.03 -5.40 -6.82
C ILE A 7 -2.83 -5.23 -5.53
N THR A 8 -3.92 -4.47 -5.60
CA THR A 8 -4.81 -4.21 -4.47
C THR A 8 -6.06 -5.07 -4.60
N VAL A 9 -6.45 -5.70 -3.50
CA VAL A 9 -7.68 -6.50 -3.39
C VAL A 9 -8.47 -5.98 -2.19
N ASP A 10 -9.71 -5.57 -2.42
CA ASP A 10 -10.57 -5.06 -1.34
C ASP A 10 -10.99 -6.22 -0.44
N SER A 11 -10.85 -6.07 0.88
CA SER A 11 -11.11 -7.16 1.83
C SER A 11 -12.58 -7.60 1.80
N GLU A 12 -13.50 -6.68 1.50
CA GLU A 12 -14.93 -6.98 1.30
C GLU A 12 -15.20 -7.93 0.12
N THR A 13 -14.32 -7.96 -0.89
CA THR A 13 -14.48 -8.79 -2.09
C THR A 13 -13.89 -10.19 -1.93
N TYR A 14 -13.10 -10.42 -0.87
CA TYR A 14 -12.41 -11.68 -0.62
C TYR A 14 -12.88 -12.34 0.69
N SER A 15 -13.63 -13.44 0.57
CA SER A 15 -14.28 -14.08 1.72
C SER A 15 -13.39 -14.94 2.60
N ASP A 16 -12.24 -15.39 2.11
CA ASP A 16 -11.40 -16.37 2.82
C ASP A 16 -10.34 -15.70 3.74
N GLY A 17 -10.41 -14.37 3.87
CA GLY A 17 -9.62 -13.59 4.83
C GLY A 17 -8.12 -13.58 4.58
N GLU A 18 -7.34 -13.17 5.59
CA GLU A 18 -5.89 -13.01 5.48
C GLU A 18 -5.16 -14.31 5.09
N ASP A 19 -5.49 -15.43 5.76
CA ASP A 19 -4.84 -16.72 5.53
C ASP A 19 -5.00 -17.20 4.08
N GLY A 20 -6.20 -17.03 3.51
CA GLY A 20 -6.48 -17.36 2.12
C GLY A 20 -5.69 -16.46 1.16
N MET A 21 -5.66 -15.16 1.43
CA MET A 21 -4.95 -14.19 0.58
C MET A 21 -3.45 -14.47 0.57
N MET A 22 -2.87 -14.86 1.71
CA MET A 22 -1.46 -15.19 1.81
C MET A 22 -1.07 -16.41 0.98
N LEU A 23 -1.92 -17.44 0.94
CA LEU A 23 -1.73 -18.60 0.08
C LEU A 23 -1.78 -18.21 -1.41
N ILE A 24 -2.77 -17.40 -1.80
CA ILE A 24 -2.92 -16.94 -3.18
C ILE A 24 -1.73 -16.08 -3.60
N ALA A 25 -1.29 -15.15 -2.74
CA ALA A 25 -0.13 -14.31 -3.00
C ALA A 25 1.12 -15.17 -3.26
N MET A 26 1.37 -16.19 -2.42
CA MET A 26 2.48 -17.12 -2.62
C MET A 26 2.37 -17.90 -3.93
N ASP A 27 1.20 -18.47 -4.22
CA ASP A 27 0.98 -19.28 -5.43
C ASP A 27 1.03 -18.43 -6.71
N ALA A 28 0.61 -17.16 -6.63
CA ALA A 28 0.64 -16.20 -7.74
C ALA A 28 2.05 -15.62 -7.99
N GLY A 29 3.02 -15.85 -7.09
CA GLY A 29 4.38 -15.33 -7.19
C GLY A 29 4.55 -13.91 -6.68
N ALA A 30 3.71 -13.46 -5.75
CA ALA A 30 3.95 -12.23 -5.01
C ALA A 30 5.21 -12.36 -4.15
N GLU A 31 6.01 -11.29 -4.11
CA GLU A 31 7.20 -11.19 -3.27
C GLU A 31 6.85 -10.85 -1.82
N ASP A 32 5.75 -10.12 -1.61
CA ASP A 32 5.29 -9.68 -0.29
C ASP A 32 3.77 -9.46 -0.30
N LEU A 33 3.14 -9.59 0.85
CA LEU A 33 1.72 -9.29 1.07
C LEU A 33 1.61 -8.36 2.28
N LYS A 34 0.99 -7.20 2.06
CA LYS A 34 0.60 -6.31 3.15
C LYS A 34 -0.89 -6.41 3.39
N VAL A 35 -1.25 -6.44 4.66
CA VAL A 35 -2.62 -6.55 5.13
C VAL A 35 -2.97 -5.22 5.79
N TYR A 36 -4.04 -4.62 5.32
CA TYR A 36 -4.68 -3.45 5.89
C TYR A 36 -6.11 -3.83 6.27
N ASP A 37 -6.79 -2.99 7.06
CA ASP A 37 -8.14 -3.31 7.55
C ASP A 37 -9.15 -3.51 6.40
N ASP A 38 -9.08 -2.66 5.37
CA ASP A 38 -10.06 -2.64 4.28
C ASP A 38 -9.55 -3.28 2.98
N TYR A 39 -8.26 -3.61 2.89
CA TYR A 39 -7.66 -4.12 1.66
C TYR A 39 -6.36 -4.89 1.88
N TYR A 40 -5.97 -5.64 0.87
CA TYR A 40 -4.70 -6.35 0.78
C TYR A 40 -3.86 -5.77 -0.35
N GLU A 41 -2.55 -5.63 -0.15
CA GLU A 41 -1.59 -5.27 -1.20
C GLU A 41 -0.59 -6.40 -1.45
N MET A 42 -0.64 -6.98 -2.64
CA MET A 42 0.39 -7.90 -3.10
C MET A 42 1.47 -7.14 -3.86
N LEU A 43 2.72 -7.26 -3.42
CA LEU A 43 3.89 -6.68 -4.07
C LEU A 43 4.60 -7.72 -4.93
N THR A 44 5.08 -7.29 -6.08
CA THR A 44 5.74 -8.13 -7.09
C THR A 44 6.91 -7.38 -7.71
N SER A 45 7.75 -8.08 -8.46
CA SER A 45 8.66 -7.39 -9.37
C SER A 45 7.84 -6.66 -10.46
N PRO A 46 8.30 -5.48 -10.95
CA PRO A 46 7.58 -4.74 -12.01
C PRO A 46 7.32 -5.55 -13.28
N GLU A 47 8.16 -6.54 -13.55
CA GLU A 47 8.11 -7.38 -14.74
C GLU A 47 7.05 -8.48 -14.60
N GLU A 48 6.73 -8.90 -13.37
CA GLU A 48 5.80 -9.98 -13.06
C GLU A 48 4.39 -9.49 -12.72
N LEU A 49 4.15 -8.17 -12.64
CA LEU A 49 2.85 -7.59 -12.29
C LEU A 49 1.70 -8.21 -13.11
N ASP A 50 1.84 -8.30 -14.43
CA ASP A 50 0.76 -8.82 -15.27
C ASP A 50 0.57 -10.34 -15.11
N SER A 51 1.64 -11.10 -14.87
CA SER A 51 1.52 -12.54 -14.60
C SER A 51 0.85 -12.82 -13.25
N VAL A 52 1.24 -12.09 -12.20
CA VAL A 52 0.66 -12.26 -10.86
C VAL A 52 -0.80 -11.83 -10.86
N ARG A 53 -1.13 -10.69 -11.48
CA ARG A 53 -2.51 -10.22 -11.64
C ARG A 53 -3.41 -11.27 -12.29
N ARG A 54 -2.94 -11.90 -13.37
CA ARG A 54 -3.69 -12.97 -14.03
C ARG A 54 -3.81 -14.23 -13.19
N ALA A 55 -2.80 -14.55 -12.38
CA ALA A 55 -2.85 -15.69 -11.46
C ALA A 55 -3.88 -15.45 -10.34
N VAL A 56 -3.94 -14.24 -9.79
CA VAL A 56 -4.95 -13.80 -8.82
C VAL A 56 -6.36 -13.89 -9.42
N GLU A 57 -6.56 -13.36 -10.63
CA GLU A 57 -7.83 -13.52 -11.37
C GLU A 57 -8.20 -14.99 -11.59
N SER A 58 -7.22 -15.84 -11.93
CA SER A 58 -7.43 -17.27 -12.18
C SER A 58 -7.76 -18.05 -10.90
N ALA A 59 -7.35 -17.55 -9.74
CA ALA A 59 -7.72 -18.06 -8.42
C ALA A 59 -9.14 -17.63 -8.01
N GLY A 60 -9.83 -16.84 -8.83
CA GLY A 60 -11.19 -16.36 -8.55
C GLY A 60 -11.24 -15.12 -7.66
N VAL A 61 -10.11 -14.43 -7.49
CA VAL A 61 -10.02 -13.20 -6.70
C VAL A 61 -10.18 -11.99 -7.61
N GLU A 62 -11.12 -11.13 -7.26
CA GLU A 62 -11.29 -9.82 -7.89
C GLU A 62 -10.25 -8.84 -7.31
N TRP A 63 -9.62 -8.04 -8.15
CA TRP A 63 -8.65 -7.01 -7.74
C TRP A 63 -9.17 -5.63 -8.15
N SER A 64 -8.89 -4.61 -7.33
CA SER A 64 -9.38 -3.24 -7.52
C SER A 64 -8.36 -2.35 -8.25
N GLU A 65 -7.06 -2.55 -8.00
CA GLU A 65 -5.99 -1.80 -8.66
C GLU A 65 -4.78 -2.67 -8.99
N ALA A 66 -4.11 -2.39 -10.12
CA ALA A 66 -2.82 -2.98 -10.45
C ALA A 66 -1.91 -1.92 -11.08
N ARG A 67 -0.81 -1.54 -10.42
CA ARG A 67 0.09 -0.46 -10.88
C ARG A 67 1.54 -0.68 -10.47
N ILE A 68 2.44 0.10 -11.07
CA ILE A 68 3.84 0.17 -10.63
C ILE A 68 3.99 1.26 -9.58
N VAL A 69 4.48 0.89 -8.40
CA VAL A 69 4.73 1.79 -7.29
C VAL A 69 6.21 1.85 -6.93
N ARG A 70 6.58 2.83 -6.09
CA ARG A 70 7.91 2.93 -5.48
C ARG A 70 7.79 2.62 -4.00
N VAL A 71 8.33 1.47 -3.60
CA VAL A 71 8.30 1.02 -2.20
C VAL A 71 9.62 1.39 -1.52
N PRO A 72 9.60 2.03 -0.33
CA PRO A 72 10.83 2.30 0.42
C PRO A 72 11.50 1.00 0.86
N LYS A 73 12.85 0.97 0.88
CA LYS A 73 13.62 -0.19 1.37
C LYS A 73 13.56 -0.35 2.88
N ALA A 74 13.32 0.75 3.57
CA ALA A 74 13.19 0.83 5.02
C ALA A 74 12.21 1.96 5.32
N ALA A 75 11.18 1.64 6.10
CA ALA A 75 10.23 2.61 6.62
C ALA A 75 10.78 3.27 7.89
N MET A 76 10.47 4.55 8.07
CA MET A 76 10.79 5.31 9.28
C MET A 76 9.50 5.66 10.00
N THR A 77 9.26 5.02 11.14
CA THR A 77 8.07 5.31 11.95
C THR A 77 8.15 6.71 12.54
N LEU A 78 7.10 7.50 12.38
CA LEU A 78 7.00 8.85 12.94
C LEU A 78 6.14 8.89 14.20
N GLY A 79 6.52 9.75 15.14
CA GLY A 79 5.65 10.17 16.24
C GLY A 79 4.75 11.33 15.81
N VAL A 80 3.80 11.72 16.67
CA VAL A 80 2.78 12.74 16.41
C VAL A 80 3.34 14.04 15.83
N LYS A 81 4.40 14.59 16.45
CA LYS A 81 4.96 15.89 16.04
C LYS A 81 5.61 15.81 14.66
N GLU A 82 6.39 14.76 14.42
CA GLU A 82 7.05 14.53 13.14
C GLU A 82 6.03 14.21 12.04
N ALA A 83 5.01 13.41 12.34
CA ALA A 83 3.91 13.06 11.45
C ALA A 83 3.13 14.31 11.00
N ALA A 84 2.73 15.18 11.93
CA ALA A 84 2.05 16.44 11.60
C ALA A 84 2.87 17.33 10.66
N SER A 85 4.18 17.43 10.90
CA SER A 85 5.07 18.22 10.04
C SER A 85 5.29 17.58 8.68
N ALA A 86 5.33 16.24 8.63
CA ALA A 86 5.52 15.49 7.40
C ALA A 86 4.28 15.53 6.51
N MET A 87 3.09 15.36 7.08
CA MET A 87 1.81 15.45 6.36
C MET A 87 1.63 16.83 5.72
N ARG A 88 1.81 17.91 6.49
CA ARG A 88 1.75 19.29 5.94
C ARG A 88 2.74 19.53 4.80
N LEU A 89 3.91 18.89 4.85
CA LEU A 89 4.89 19.00 3.77
C LEU A 89 4.44 18.22 2.53
N VAL A 90 3.89 17.02 2.70
CA VAL A 90 3.33 16.23 1.59
C VAL A 90 2.18 16.98 0.94
N ASP A 91 1.22 17.48 1.72
CA ASP A 91 0.07 18.22 1.21
C ASP A 91 0.52 19.44 0.39
N ALA A 92 1.46 20.23 0.92
CA ALA A 92 1.99 21.40 0.22
C ALA A 92 2.74 21.05 -1.08
N LEU A 93 3.32 19.85 -1.18
CA LEU A 93 3.97 19.37 -2.39
C LEU A 93 2.96 18.82 -3.41
N ASP A 94 1.91 18.14 -2.96
CA ASP A 94 0.85 17.61 -3.82
C ASP A 94 -0.04 18.72 -4.40
N GLU A 95 -0.16 19.86 -3.72
CA GLU A 95 -0.86 21.06 -4.23
C GLU A 95 -0.10 21.78 -5.36
N HIS A 96 1.16 21.41 -5.63
CA HIS A 96 1.99 22.12 -6.60
C HIS A 96 1.86 21.53 -8.01
N ASP A 97 1.37 22.33 -8.96
CA ASP A 97 1.04 21.90 -10.34
C ASP A 97 2.19 21.17 -11.09
N ASP A 98 3.45 21.53 -10.82
CA ASP A 98 4.63 20.90 -11.44
C ASP A 98 5.05 19.57 -10.79
N ILE A 99 4.48 19.20 -9.64
CA ILE A 99 4.81 17.96 -8.93
C ILE A 99 3.89 16.84 -9.44
N GLN A 100 4.52 15.78 -9.98
CA GLN A 100 3.77 14.64 -10.53
C GLN A 100 3.50 13.55 -9.49
N HIS A 101 4.47 13.31 -8.60
CA HIS A 101 4.39 12.27 -7.57
C HIS A 101 5.28 12.61 -6.37
N VAL A 102 4.73 12.48 -5.16
CA VAL A 102 5.48 12.50 -3.90
C VAL A 102 5.68 11.08 -3.41
N TYR A 103 6.90 10.75 -3.00
CA TYR A 103 7.23 9.44 -2.41
C TYR A 103 7.91 9.65 -1.08
N THR A 104 7.37 9.01 -0.04
CA THR A 104 7.89 9.11 1.32
C THR A 104 8.28 7.72 1.81
N ASN A 105 9.22 7.68 2.74
CA ASN A 105 9.60 6.44 3.42
C ASN A 105 9.14 6.42 4.87
N PHE A 106 8.30 7.37 5.27
CA PHE A 106 7.77 7.36 6.62
C PHE A 106 6.53 6.47 6.70
N ASP A 107 6.32 5.93 7.88
CA ASP A 107 5.15 5.15 8.26
C ASP A 107 4.54 5.81 9.50
N ILE A 108 3.24 6.05 9.47
CA ILE A 108 2.53 6.75 10.55
C ILE A 108 1.58 5.73 11.17
N PRO A 109 1.82 5.28 12.41
CA PRO A 109 0.93 4.33 13.08
C PRO A 109 -0.48 4.89 13.23
N ASP A 110 -1.49 4.02 13.22
CA ASP A 110 -2.90 4.42 13.35
C ASP A 110 -3.15 5.21 14.64
N GLU A 111 -2.54 4.79 15.76
CA GLU A 111 -2.62 5.52 17.04
C GLU A 111 -2.12 6.98 16.94
N VAL A 112 -1.17 7.25 16.04
CA VAL A 112 -0.64 8.59 15.79
C VAL A 112 -1.59 9.37 14.90
N LEU A 113 -2.18 8.74 13.88
CA LEU A 113 -3.20 9.34 13.02
C LEU A 113 -4.43 9.75 13.82
N GLU A 114 -4.97 8.85 14.64
CA GLU A 114 -6.12 9.12 15.52
C GLU A 114 -5.86 10.30 16.47
N GLN A 115 -4.64 10.39 17.02
CA GLN A 115 -4.26 11.51 17.87
C GLN A 115 -4.29 12.84 17.10
N LEU A 116 -3.74 12.87 15.89
CA LEU A 116 -3.74 14.07 15.05
C LEU A 116 -5.17 14.51 14.69
N GLU A 117 -6.04 13.58 14.32
CA GLU A 117 -7.46 13.87 14.01
C GLU A 117 -8.22 14.42 15.23
N SER A 118 -7.90 13.90 16.42
CA SER A 118 -8.49 14.37 17.68
C SER A 118 -8.01 15.76 18.09
N GLU A 119 -6.79 16.15 17.71
CA GLU A 119 -6.22 17.48 18.00
C GLU A 119 -6.70 18.57 17.01
N GLU A 120 -7.16 18.18 15.81
CA GLU A 120 -7.71 19.10 14.81
C GLU A 120 -9.22 19.37 14.93
N SER A 121 -9.94 18.64 15.80
CA SER A 121 -11.39 18.80 16.10
C SER A 121 -11.68 19.73 17.29
#